data_AF-A0A354JV46-F1
#
_entry.id   AF-A0A354JV46-F1
#
_cell.length_a   1.000
_cell.length_b   1.000
_cell.length_c   1.000
_cell.angle_alpha   90.00
_cell.angle_beta   90.00
_cell.angle_gamma   90.00
#
_symmetry.space_group_name_H-M   'P 1'
#
loop_
_entity.id
_entity.type
_entity.pdbx_description
1 polymer ?
#
loop_
_entity_poly.entity_id
_entity_poly.type
_entity_poly.pdbx_seq_one_letter_code
_entity_poly.pdbx_strand_id
1 'polypeptide(L)'
;MQGIVTVFYNLVGITLLSFLVGSDVALNVNVPKAVNAGGEFDVEVILKKGNLSGFARLQQELPLGLSAKLVESSLGDFSFDEQKLRIIWLRLPESKELRLVYRIKVDERLKGDFSLKGTFAYIENNERKTTDFQTSTITINPSATIDPNLIVDINEFQTVIPPQAPVGFVASNVYCVRQTPVPFGEMNSYMVKLMVNKGNAQKFAKIEEDVPEGFTAEALETKDAVFTFKDQKVKFLWMNLPADPRFLVSYKLIAPDGKGDVTVSLRGTFSYLLGDATRVIDIIQKDVDLTNIDPAALDGLMSSTLPGHEADIISGFTGYSEGGVDIPIEYKTIEDKPKRKVKPGFDMEPFMLMPEKGVYYRVQVAAGHKPINIKRYFNRYNIKYDVRTEIHAGWYKYSIGSFKEYKEARDFRILLWNTTKINDAFVTAYNNGSRITVQEALMITNQMWYR
;
A
#
# COMPACT_ATOMS: atom_id res chain seq x y z
N MET A 1 -65.57 23.61 3.97
CA MET A 1 -64.99 22.48 3.22
C MET A 1 -64.29 23.07 2.01
N GLN A 2 -62.95 23.16 2.06
CA GLN A 2 -62.02 22.27 1.33
C GLN A 2 -62.03 22.55 -0.19
N GLY A 3 -60.94 22.87 -0.88
CA GLY A 3 -59.54 22.92 -0.48
C GLY A 3 -58.73 23.73 -1.50
N ILE A 4 -57.67 24.37 -1.01
CA ILE A 4 -56.66 25.06 -1.81
C ILE A 4 -55.67 23.98 -2.29
N VAL A 5 -55.55 23.83 -3.61
CA VAL A 5 -54.52 22.99 -4.23
C VAL A 5 -53.23 23.81 -4.24
N THR A 6 -52.29 23.45 -3.37
CA THR A 6 -50.91 23.97 -3.41
C THR A 6 -50.10 23.11 -4.38
N VAL A 7 -49.72 23.70 -5.52
CA VAL A 7 -48.74 23.11 -6.45
C VAL A 7 -47.35 23.32 -5.85
N PHE A 8 -46.66 22.22 -5.53
CA PHE A 8 -45.25 22.24 -5.17
C PHE A 8 -44.41 22.55 -6.41
N TYR A 9 -43.76 23.72 -6.43
CA TYR A 9 -42.67 23.99 -7.36
C TYR A 9 -41.44 23.19 -6.93
N ASN A 10 -40.93 22.36 -7.84
CA ASN A 10 -39.58 21.80 -7.77
C ASN A 10 -38.57 22.95 -7.77
N LEU A 11 -37.88 23.14 -6.63
CA LEU A 11 -36.80 24.10 -6.50
C LEU A 11 -35.57 23.55 -7.22
N VAL A 12 -35.36 23.96 -8.48
CA VAL A 12 -34.07 23.87 -9.16
C VAL A 12 -33.09 24.75 -8.38
N GLY A 13 -32.03 24.14 -7.86
CA GLY A 13 -30.98 24.84 -7.12
C GLY A 13 -30.28 25.87 -8.01
N ILE A 14 -30.35 27.13 -7.60
CA ILE A 14 -29.72 28.28 -8.25
C ILE A 14 -28.21 28.20 -8.06
N THR A 15 -27.47 28.17 -9.17
CA THR A 15 -26.02 28.31 -9.23
C THR A 15 -25.64 29.79 -9.09
N LEU A 16 -24.70 30.08 -8.18
CA LEU A 16 -24.15 31.43 -7.99
C LEU A 16 -23.07 31.65 -9.06
N LEU A 17 -23.35 32.45 -10.09
CA LEU A 17 -22.35 32.87 -11.08
C LEU A 17 -21.58 34.08 -10.53
N SER A 18 -20.30 33.89 -10.21
CA SER A 18 -19.33 34.97 -10.03
C SER A 18 -18.46 35.07 -11.29
N PHE A 19 -18.71 36.09 -12.12
CA PHE A 19 -17.80 36.48 -13.19
C PHE A 19 -16.64 37.29 -12.61
N LEU A 20 -15.44 36.75 -12.66
CA LEU A 20 -14.19 37.52 -12.59
C LEU A 20 -13.46 37.31 -13.91
N VAL A 21 -13.25 38.41 -14.63
CA VAL A 21 -12.53 38.49 -15.89
C VAL A 21 -11.03 38.36 -15.60
N GLY A 22 -10.42 37.29 -16.12
CA GLY A 22 -8.98 37.04 -16.07
C GLY A 22 -8.64 35.59 -16.43
N SER A 23 -8.20 35.38 -17.67
CA SER A 23 -7.91 34.13 -18.42
C SER A 23 -9.13 33.31 -18.90
N ASP A 24 -9.07 32.86 -20.17
CA ASP A 24 -10.09 32.04 -20.88
C ASP A 24 -10.27 30.62 -20.30
N VAL A 25 -9.76 30.39 -19.08
CA VAL A 25 -9.78 29.10 -18.41
C VAL A 25 -10.68 29.17 -17.19
N ALA A 26 -11.83 28.49 -17.28
CA ALA A 26 -12.77 28.37 -16.18
C ALA A 26 -12.96 26.91 -15.82
N LEU A 27 -12.97 26.61 -14.52
CA LEU A 27 -13.15 25.27 -14.01
C LEU A 27 -14.36 25.26 -13.08
N ASN A 28 -15.35 24.44 -13.41
CA ASN A 28 -16.54 24.24 -12.60
C ASN A 28 -16.48 22.84 -11.97
N VAL A 29 -16.69 22.77 -10.66
CA VAL A 29 -16.68 21.52 -9.90
C VAL A 29 -18.08 21.29 -9.36
N ASN A 30 -18.68 20.19 -9.76
CA ASN A 30 -19.99 19.75 -9.31
C ASN A 30 -19.81 18.63 -8.28
N VAL A 31 -20.27 18.91 -7.05
CA VAL A 31 -20.21 18.00 -5.91
C VAL A 31 -21.49 18.07 -5.08
N PRO A 32 -21.88 16.97 -4.41
CA PRO A 32 -22.97 17.01 -3.45
C PRO A 32 -22.60 17.90 -2.25
N LYS A 33 -23.60 18.58 -1.67
CA LYS A 33 -23.42 19.37 -0.44
C LYS A 33 -23.24 18.52 0.82
N ALA A 34 -23.77 17.29 0.80
CA ALA A 34 -23.68 16.36 1.91
C ALA A 34 -23.56 14.92 1.41
N VAL A 35 -22.81 14.11 2.16
CA VAL A 35 -22.53 12.69 1.87
C VAL A 35 -22.60 11.89 3.16
N ASN A 36 -22.83 10.58 3.06
CA ASN A 36 -22.83 9.71 4.23
C ASN A 36 -21.47 9.04 4.39
N ALA A 37 -20.99 8.95 5.63
CA ALA A 37 -19.79 8.18 5.96
C ALA A 37 -19.91 6.72 5.47
N GLY A 38 -18.83 6.16 4.94
CA GLY A 38 -18.81 4.81 4.34
C GLY A 38 -19.33 4.76 2.89
N GLY A 39 -19.96 5.83 2.42
CA GLY A 39 -20.45 5.96 1.06
C GLY A 39 -19.39 6.40 0.05
N GLU A 40 -19.82 6.44 -1.21
CA GLU A 40 -19.05 6.98 -2.32
C GLU A 40 -19.86 8.06 -3.04
N PHE A 41 -19.18 9.05 -3.62
CA PHE A 41 -19.80 10.08 -4.44
C PHE A 41 -18.88 10.50 -5.58
N ASP A 42 -19.49 10.92 -6.69
CA ASP A 42 -18.76 11.38 -7.87
C ASP A 42 -18.52 12.88 -7.78
N VAL A 43 -17.30 13.27 -8.13
CA VAL A 43 -16.91 14.66 -8.37
C VAL A 43 -16.78 14.84 -9.87
N GLU A 44 -17.60 15.72 -10.42
CA GLU A 44 -17.55 16.08 -11.83
C GLU A 44 -16.86 17.43 -11.97
N VAL A 45 -15.83 17.48 -12.81
CA VAL A 45 -15.10 18.70 -13.12
C VAL A 45 -15.27 19.00 -14.61
N ILE A 46 -15.78 20.19 -14.89
CA ILE A 46 -15.97 20.74 -16.23
C ILE A 46 -14.95 21.86 -16.41
N LEU A 47 -13.94 21.60 -17.23
CA LEU A 47 -12.88 22.54 -17.57
C LEU A 47 -13.17 23.19 -18.92
N LYS A 48 -13.49 24.47 -18.91
CA LYS A 48 -13.53 25.34 -20.08
C LYS A 48 -12.12 25.88 -20.30
N LYS A 49 -11.47 25.47 -21.38
CA LYS A 49 -10.05 25.79 -21.64
C LYS A 49 -9.83 26.62 -22.90
N GLY A 50 -10.89 26.93 -23.64
CA GLY A 50 -10.80 27.61 -24.93
C GLY A 50 -9.88 26.86 -25.89
N ASN A 51 -8.87 27.55 -26.41
CA ASN A 51 -7.96 27.01 -27.42
C ASN A 51 -6.66 26.41 -26.84
N LEU A 52 -6.57 26.20 -25.52
CA LEU A 52 -5.40 25.57 -24.92
C LEU A 52 -5.25 24.12 -25.36
N SER A 53 -4.05 23.74 -25.80
CA SER A 53 -3.72 22.40 -26.31
C SER A 53 -2.42 21.82 -25.72
N GLY A 54 -1.70 22.61 -24.92
CA GLY A 54 -0.41 22.22 -24.34
C GLY A 54 -0.50 21.36 -23.08
N PHE A 55 0.63 21.25 -22.38
CA PHE A 55 0.73 20.55 -21.11
C PHE A 55 -0.14 21.22 -20.03
N ALA A 56 -0.86 20.41 -19.25
CA ALA A 56 -1.65 20.88 -18.14
C ALA A 56 -1.72 19.87 -17.00
N ARG A 57 -2.04 20.37 -15.81
CA ARG A 57 -2.18 19.57 -14.59
C ARG A 57 -3.30 20.09 -13.72
N LEU A 58 -4.27 19.22 -13.41
CA LEU A 58 -5.20 19.39 -12.31
C LEU A 58 -4.60 18.78 -11.05
N GLN A 59 -4.68 19.47 -9.91
CA GLN A 59 -4.30 18.91 -8.61
C GLN A 59 -5.34 19.26 -7.55
N GLN A 60 -5.76 18.28 -6.76
CA GLN A 60 -6.64 18.45 -5.60
C GLN A 60 -6.06 17.75 -4.39
N GLU A 61 -6.19 18.36 -3.21
CA GLU A 61 -5.81 17.73 -1.95
C GLU A 61 -7.07 17.25 -1.25
N LEU A 62 -7.06 16.00 -0.80
CA LEU A 62 -8.14 15.39 -0.04
C LEU A 62 -7.72 15.28 1.44
N PRO A 63 -8.64 15.47 2.38
CA PRO A 63 -8.37 15.13 3.78
C PRO A 63 -8.12 13.63 3.97
N LEU A 64 -7.32 13.29 4.99
CA LEU A 64 -7.18 11.91 5.48
C LEU A 64 -8.55 11.27 5.73
N GLY A 65 -8.65 9.98 5.40
CA GLY A 65 -9.88 9.19 5.52
C GLY A 65 -10.82 9.33 4.31
N LEU A 66 -10.43 10.14 3.32
CA LEU A 66 -10.98 10.08 1.98
C LEU A 66 -10.02 9.32 1.04
N SER A 67 -10.56 8.71 0.00
CA SER A 67 -9.78 8.12 -1.09
C SER A 67 -10.44 8.37 -2.43
N ALA A 68 -9.64 8.51 -3.50
CA ALA A 68 -10.14 8.78 -4.83
C ALA A 68 -9.83 7.65 -5.83
N LYS A 69 -10.76 7.42 -6.76
CA LYS A 69 -10.58 6.55 -7.92
C LYS A 69 -11.04 7.26 -9.18
N LEU A 70 -10.36 7.02 -10.28
CA LEU A 70 -10.78 7.56 -11.57
C LEU A 70 -12.08 6.91 -12.05
N VAL A 71 -12.99 7.71 -12.60
CA VAL A 71 -14.17 7.23 -13.35
C VAL A 71 -14.02 7.59 -14.83
N GLU A 72 -13.64 8.83 -15.14
CA GLU A 72 -13.48 9.35 -16.50
C GLU A 72 -12.40 10.46 -16.51
N SER A 73 -11.35 10.36 -17.33
CA SER A 73 -10.20 11.30 -17.26
C SER A 73 -10.07 12.28 -18.43
N SER A 74 -10.86 12.14 -19.50
CA SER A 74 -10.66 12.92 -20.74
C SER A 74 -9.20 12.90 -21.23
N LEU A 75 -8.63 11.70 -21.40
CA LEU A 75 -7.23 11.46 -21.82
C LEU A 75 -6.15 11.97 -20.86
N GLY A 76 -6.53 12.38 -19.64
CA GLY A 76 -5.59 12.72 -18.59
C GLY A 76 -5.08 11.47 -17.87
N ASP A 77 -3.80 11.49 -17.49
CA ASP A 77 -3.21 10.47 -16.62
C ASP A 77 -3.54 10.77 -15.16
N PHE A 78 -4.24 9.86 -14.49
CA PHE A 78 -4.73 10.03 -13.12
C PHE A 78 -3.80 9.35 -12.12
N SER A 79 -3.49 10.06 -11.03
CA SER A 79 -2.83 9.50 -9.86
C SER A 79 -3.43 10.03 -8.57
N PHE A 80 -3.40 9.20 -7.53
CA PHE A 80 -3.77 9.59 -6.18
C PHE A 80 -2.77 9.00 -5.19
N ASP A 81 -1.93 9.85 -4.61
CA ASP A 81 -0.89 9.50 -3.65
C ASP A 81 -0.73 10.60 -2.62
N GLU A 82 -0.36 10.24 -1.39
CA GLU A 82 -0.13 11.22 -0.29
C GLU A 82 -1.30 12.20 -0.12
N GLN A 83 -2.54 11.72 -0.29
CA GLN A 83 -3.77 12.54 -0.23
C GLN A 83 -3.85 13.64 -1.29
N LYS A 84 -3.09 13.50 -2.38
CA LYS A 84 -3.08 14.42 -3.52
C LYS A 84 -3.53 13.67 -4.77
N LEU A 85 -4.65 14.13 -5.31
CA LEU A 85 -5.15 13.74 -6.62
C LEU A 85 -4.45 14.60 -7.67
N ARG A 86 -3.93 13.97 -8.72
CA ARG A 86 -3.36 14.65 -9.87
C ARG A 86 -3.93 14.08 -11.16
N ILE A 87 -4.24 14.95 -12.10
CA ILE A 87 -4.51 14.59 -13.48
C ILE A 87 -3.56 15.38 -14.36
N ILE A 88 -2.76 14.69 -15.17
CA ILE A 88 -1.74 15.28 -16.02
C ILE A 88 -2.09 15.04 -17.48
N TRP A 89 -2.10 16.12 -18.27
CA TRP A 89 -2.20 16.07 -19.71
C TRP A 89 -0.87 16.47 -20.31
N LEU A 90 -0.27 15.57 -21.11
CA LEU A 90 0.87 15.94 -21.97
C LEU A 90 0.42 16.92 -23.05
N ARG A 91 -0.79 16.72 -23.58
CA ARG A 91 -1.51 17.62 -24.48
C ARG A 91 -2.99 17.60 -24.12
N LEU A 92 -3.57 18.78 -23.97
CA LEU A 92 -5.01 18.92 -23.78
C LEU A 92 -5.75 18.55 -25.08
N PRO A 93 -6.89 17.83 -25.02
CA PRO A 93 -7.68 17.51 -26.21
C PRO A 93 -8.16 18.75 -26.96
N GLU A 94 -8.51 18.63 -28.24
CA GLU A 94 -8.91 19.80 -29.06
C GLU A 94 -10.23 20.44 -28.64
N SER A 95 -11.10 19.71 -27.93
CA SER A 95 -12.40 20.22 -27.47
C SER A 95 -12.23 21.45 -26.57
N LYS A 96 -13.06 22.47 -26.75
CA LYS A 96 -12.99 23.71 -25.94
C LYS A 96 -13.39 23.50 -24.48
N GLU A 97 -14.11 22.43 -24.22
CA GLU A 97 -14.52 21.97 -22.89
C GLU A 97 -14.09 20.52 -22.68
N LEU A 98 -13.69 20.20 -21.45
CA LEU A 98 -13.32 18.86 -21.00
C LEU A 98 -14.14 18.50 -19.78
N ARG A 99 -14.57 17.24 -19.73
CA ARG A 99 -15.30 16.68 -18.61
C ARG A 99 -14.48 15.56 -17.99
N LEU A 100 -14.23 15.62 -16.70
CA LEU A 100 -13.60 14.55 -15.95
C LEU A 100 -14.45 14.21 -14.73
N VAL A 101 -14.47 12.93 -14.39
CA VAL A 101 -15.21 12.41 -13.25
C VAL A 101 -14.28 11.53 -12.45
N TYR A 102 -14.22 11.75 -11.15
CA TYR A 102 -13.56 10.83 -10.24
C TYR A 102 -14.46 10.59 -9.04
N ARG A 103 -14.33 9.41 -8.44
CA ARG A 103 -15.13 8.98 -7.31
C ARG A 103 -14.34 9.14 -6.03
N ILE A 104 -14.94 9.78 -5.03
CA ILE A 104 -14.42 9.82 -3.67
C ILE A 104 -15.16 8.78 -2.83
N LYS A 105 -14.42 7.96 -2.09
CA LYS A 105 -14.93 7.11 -1.02
C LYS A 105 -14.61 7.74 0.34
N VAL A 106 -15.62 7.76 1.22
CA VAL A 106 -15.53 8.33 2.58
C VAL A 106 -15.40 7.18 3.58
N ASP A 107 -14.46 7.29 4.52
CA ASP A 107 -14.36 6.34 5.63
C ASP A 107 -15.64 6.35 6.51
N GLU A 108 -16.07 5.18 6.97
CA GLU A 108 -17.32 4.98 7.71
C GLU A 108 -17.33 5.65 9.10
N ARG A 109 -16.16 5.98 9.63
CA ARG A 109 -15.99 6.57 10.96
C ARG A 109 -15.98 8.09 10.95
N LEU A 110 -16.06 8.74 9.80
CA LEU A 110 -15.92 10.18 9.71
C LEU A 110 -17.24 10.92 9.90
N LYS A 111 -17.14 12.16 10.40
CA LYS A 111 -18.21 13.17 10.39
C LYS A 111 -17.63 14.56 10.17
N GLY A 112 -18.49 15.55 9.96
CA GLY A 112 -18.12 16.96 9.94
C GLY A 112 -17.87 17.49 8.53
N ASP A 113 -17.36 18.71 8.44
CA ASP A 113 -17.25 19.43 7.18
C ASP A 113 -15.83 19.45 6.67
N PHE A 114 -15.67 19.23 5.36
CA PHE A 114 -14.40 19.45 4.68
C PHE A 114 -14.59 20.29 3.42
N SER A 115 -13.48 20.89 2.98
CA SER A 115 -13.43 21.77 1.83
C SER A 115 -12.67 21.10 0.70
N LEU A 116 -13.32 20.87 -0.44
CA LEU A 116 -12.66 20.38 -1.63
C LEU A 116 -12.01 21.55 -2.37
N LYS A 117 -10.67 21.57 -2.37
CA LYS A 117 -9.86 22.62 -3.00
C LYS A 117 -9.04 22.03 -4.14
N GLY A 118 -8.66 22.86 -5.10
CA GLY A 118 -7.71 22.46 -6.11
C GLY A 118 -7.17 23.58 -6.96
N THR A 119 -6.21 23.18 -7.78
CA THR A 119 -5.42 24.05 -8.66
C THR A 119 -5.37 23.45 -10.05
N PHE A 120 -5.47 24.29 -11.07
CA PHE A 120 -5.25 23.92 -12.45
C PHE A 120 -4.06 24.71 -12.99
N ALA A 121 -2.99 24.01 -13.37
CA ALA A 121 -1.78 24.61 -13.94
C ALA A 121 -1.67 24.27 -15.43
N TYR A 122 -1.30 25.25 -16.25
CA TYR A 122 -1.17 25.09 -17.70
C TYR A 122 -0.06 25.99 -18.26
N ILE A 123 0.38 25.70 -19.48
CA ILE A 123 1.36 26.53 -20.19
C ILE A 123 0.64 27.34 -21.26
N GLU A 124 0.86 28.66 -21.25
CA GLU A 124 0.36 29.59 -22.26
C GLU A 124 1.48 30.58 -22.59
N ASN A 125 1.78 30.79 -23.87
CA ASN A 125 2.88 31.65 -24.33
C ASN A 125 4.24 31.31 -23.68
N ASN A 126 4.54 30.02 -23.50
CA ASN A 126 5.72 29.49 -22.81
C ASN A 126 5.85 29.86 -21.32
N GLU A 127 4.80 30.42 -20.71
CA GLU A 127 4.76 30.69 -19.29
C GLU A 127 3.80 29.75 -18.57
N ARG A 128 4.20 29.30 -17.38
CA ARG A 128 3.32 28.50 -16.51
C ARG A 128 2.33 29.43 -15.82
N LYS A 129 1.04 29.19 -16.05
CA LYS A 129 -0.07 29.82 -15.34
C LYS A 129 -0.73 28.82 -14.41
N THR A 130 -1.30 29.32 -13.30
CA THR A 130 -2.05 28.50 -12.33
C THR A 130 -3.32 29.24 -11.96
N THR A 131 -4.43 28.50 -11.92
CA THR A 131 -5.74 29.00 -11.52
C THR A 131 -6.26 28.12 -10.39
N ASP A 132 -6.56 28.72 -9.25
CA ASP A 132 -7.24 28.06 -8.15
C ASP A 132 -8.75 28.07 -8.40
N PHE A 133 -9.47 27.03 -7.96
CA PHE A 133 -10.91 26.93 -8.20
C PHE A 133 -11.71 26.78 -6.91
N GLN A 134 -13.02 27.04 -7.03
CA GLN A 134 -13.89 27.30 -5.89
C GLN A 134 -13.90 26.17 -4.87
N THR A 135 -13.80 26.60 -3.61
CA THR A 135 -13.93 25.74 -2.44
C THR A 135 -15.38 25.33 -2.28
N SER A 136 -15.67 24.04 -2.46
CA SER A 136 -16.97 23.48 -2.11
C SER A 136 -16.87 22.81 -0.74
N THR A 137 -17.64 23.31 0.22
CA THR A 137 -17.78 22.67 1.53
C THR A 137 -18.76 21.51 1.41
N ILE A 138 -18.34 20.33 1.87
CA ILE A 138 -19.10 19.09 1.83
C ILE A 138 -19.23 18.60 3.27
N THR A 139 -20.47 18.34 3.69
CA THR A 139 -20.79 17.79 5.02
C THR A 139 -20.80 16.26 4.98
N ILE A 140 -20.06 15.63 5.89
CA ILE A 140 -20.10 14.18 6.11
C ILE A 140 -21.09 13.89 7.24
N ASN A 141 -22.21 13.28 6.88
CA ASN A 141 -23.16 12.75 7.84
C ASN A 141 -22.59 11.48 8.46
N PRO A 142 -22.58 11.36 9.80
CA PRO A 142 -22.06 10.19 10.49
C PRO A 142 -22.82 8.92 10.08
N SER A 143 -22.13 7.79 10.08
CA SER A 143 -22.77 6.48 9.85
C SER A 143 -23.71 6.14 11.00
N ALA A 144 -24.94 5.72 10.68
CA ALA A 144 -25.92 5.26 11.66
C ALA A 144 -25.63 3.84 12.20
N THR A 145 -24.71 3.11 11.56
CA THR A 145 -24.40 1.70 11.89
C THR A 145 -23.14 1.55 12.74
N ILE A 146 -22.39 2.63 12.96
CA ILE A 146 -21.14 2.63 13.73
C ILE A 146 -21.41 3.17 15.13
N ASP A 147 -20.75 2.58 16.14
CA ASP A 147 -20.80 3.06 17.52
C ASP A 147 -20.39 4.55 17.58
N PRO A 148 -21.21 5.45 18.16
CA PRO A 148 -20.92 6.87 18.26
C PRO A 148 -19.54 7.22 18.85
N ASN A 149 -18.98 6.37 19.70
CA ASN A 149 -17.66 6.56 20.29
C ASN A 149 -16.49 6.30 19.32
N LEU A 150 -16.76 5.64 18.19
CA LEU A 150 -15.78 5.36 17.15
C LEU A 150 -15.78 6.41 16.04
N ILE A 151 -16.76 7.32 16.05
CA ILE A 151 -16.92 8.39 15.08
C ILE A 151 -15.96 9.53 15.41
N VAL A 152 -15.21 9.98 14.40
CA VAL A 152 -14.17 11.01 14.52
C VAL A 152 -14.52 12.16 13.57
N ASP A 153 -14.35 13.39 14.03
CA ASP A 153 -14.48 14.56 13.15
C ASP A 153 -13.36 14.55 12.10
N ILE A 154 -13.67 14.87 10.85
CA ILE A 154 -12.70 14.85 9.76
C ILE A 154 -11.53 15.81 10.01
N ASN A 155 -11.75 16.96 10.66
CA ASN A 155 -10.69 17.91 10.96
C ASN A 155 -9.81 17.41 12.12
N GLU A 156 -10.42 16.79 13.14
CA GLU A 156 -9.67 16.10 14.20
C GLU A 156 -8.86 14.94 13.62
N PHE A 157 -9.44 14.17 12.69
CA PHE A 157 -8.79 13.05 12.03
C PHE A 157 -7.56 13.47 11.21
N GLN A 158 -7.46 14.73 10.77
CA GLN A 158 -6.25 15.25 10.14
C GLN A 158 -5.06 15.33 11.12
N THR A 159 -5.36 15.52 12.40
CA THR A 159 -4.37 15.58 13.49
C THR A 159 -4.18 14.23 14.18
N VAL A 160 -5.10 13.29 13.96
CA VAL A 160 -4.94 11.91 14.35
C VAL A 160 -3.88 11.31 13.45
N ILE A 161 -2.79 10.89 14.07
CA ILE A 161 -1.75 10.08 13.46
C ILE A 161 -2.41 9.03 12.57
N PRO A 162 -2.20 9.05 11.23
CA PRO A 162 -2.72 7.99 10.39
C PRO A 162 -2.15 6.67 10.93
N PRO A 163 -3.00 5.71 11.34
CA PRO A 163 -2.51 4.39 11.69
C PRO A 163 -1.74 3.89 10.47
N GLN A 164 -0.47 3.49 10.65
CA GLN A 164 0.21 2.86 9.54
C GLN A 164 -0.57 1.59 9.21
N ALA A 165 -0.75 1.28 7.92
CA ALA A 165 -1.43 0.04 7.58
C ALA A 165 -0.70 -1.15 8.25
N PRO A 166 -1.41 -2.10 8.89
CA PRO A 166 -0.78 -3.30 9.44
C PRO A 166 0.08 -3.95 8.37
N VAL A 167 1.21 -4.54 8.76
CA VAL A 167 2.17 -5.10 7.79
C VAL A 167 1.54 -6.18 6.91
N GLY A 168 0.53 -6.87 7.44
CA GLY A 168 -0.29 -7.81 6.67
C GLY A 168 -1.15 -7.17 5.57
N PHE A 169 -1.58 -5.92 5.68
CA PHE A 169 -2.48 -5.25 4.72
C PHE A 169 -1.79 -4.59 3.52
N VAL A 170 -0.48 -4.31 3.62
CA VAL A 170 0.31 -3.77 2.49
C VAL A 170 1.11 -4.87 1.80
N ALA A 171 1.46 -5.94 2.53
CA ALA A 171 2.00 -7.16 1.95
C ALA A 171 0.90 -8.06 1.33
N SER A 172 -0.38 -7.96 1.73
CA SER A 172 -1.47 -8.81 1.22
C SER A 172 -1.72 -8.68 -0.29
N ASN A 173 -1.30 -7.58 -0.91
CA ASN A 173 -1.55 -7.34 -2.34
C ASN A 173 -0.32 -7.60 -3.21
N VAL A 174 0.84 -7.96 -2.65
CA VAL A 174 2.01 -8.34 -3.44
C VAL A 174 2.16 -9.85 -3.42
N TYR A 175 1.96 -10.48 -4.57
CA TYR A 175 2.12 -11.92 -4.73
C TYR A 175 2.63 -12.28 -6.11
N CYS A 176 3.26 -13.45 -6.21
CA CYS A 176 3.66 -14.05 -7.48
C CYS A 176 3.10 -15.46 -7.56
N VAL A 177 2.27 -15.71 -8.56
CA VAL A 177 1.65 -17.02 -8.80
C VAL A 177 2.25 -17.62 -10.06
N ARG A 178 2.71 -18.85 -9.96
CA ARG A 178 3.16 -19.65 -11.10
C ARG A 178 2.06 -20.60 -11.53
N GLN A 179 1.71 -20.58 -12.81
CA GLN A 179 0.89 -21.62 -13.41
C GLN A 179 1.68 -22.93 -13.45
N THR A 180 1.04 -24.06 -13.13
CA THR A 180 1.61 -25.40 -13.37
C THR A 180 2.18 -25.46 -14.78
N PRO A 181 3.48 -25.78 -14.97
CA PRO A 181 4.11 -25.77 -16.28
C PRO A 181 3.33 -26.63 -17.29
N VAL A 182 2.99 -26.04 -18.44
CA VAL A 182 2.20 -26.70 -19.48
C VAL A 182 3.10 -27.06 -20.68
N PRO A 183 2.92 -28.21 -21.34
CA PRO A 183 3.63 -28.51 -22.58
C PRO A 183 3.43 -27.40 -23.61
N PHE A 184 4.50 -27.03 -24.31
CA PHE A 184 4.50 -25.91 -25.25
C PHE A 184 5.50 -26.11 -26.39
N GLY A 185 5.02 -26.16 -27.63
CA GLY A 185 5.87 -26.26 -28.82
C GLY A 185 6.35 -27.68 -29.11
N GLU A 186 7.68 -27.84 -29.30
CA GLU A 186 8.33 -29.10 -29.66
C GLU A 186 8.27 -30.16 -28.55
N MET A 187 8.63 -31.41 -28.88
CA MET A 187 8.78 -32.48 -27.91
C MET A 187 9.77 -32.06 -26.83
N ASN A 188 9.40 -32.22 -25.55
CA ASN A 188 10.20 -31.89 -24.36
C ASN A 188 10.29 -30.41 -23.95
N SER A 189 9.43 -29.51 -24.47
CA SER A 189 9.34 -28.14 -23.95
C SER A 189 8.07 -27.81 -23.18
N TYR A 190 8.23 -26.99 -22.15
CA TYR A 190 7.18 -26.53 -21.25
C TYR A 190 7.18 -25.01 -21.18
N MET A 191 6.00 -24.41 -21.08
CA MET A 191 5.84 -22.98 -20.83
C MET A 191 5.55 -22.76 -19.35
N VAL A 192 6.33 -21.88 -18.74
CA VAL A 192 6.11 -21.41 -17.38
C VAL A 192 5.59 -19.98 -17.44
N LYS A 193 4.42 -19.74 -16.84
CA LYS A 193 3.82 -18.40 -16.72
C LYS A 193 3.78 -17.99 -15.27
N LEU A 194 4.18 -16.75 -15.01
CA LEU A 194 4.16 -16.13 -13.70
C LEU A 194 3.30 -14.87 -13.77
N MET A 195 2.31 -14.78 -12.88
CA MET A 195 1.54 -13.55 -12.67
C MET A 195 2.03 -12.85 -11.42
N VAL A 196 2.47 -11.61 -11.59
CA VAL A 196 2.86 -10.73 -10.49
C VAL A 196 1.70 -9.77 -10.24
N ASN A 197 1.23 -9.69 -8.99
CA ASN A 197 0.52 -8.53 -8.49
C ASN A 197 1.52 -7.68 -7.71
N LYS A 198 1.79 -6.47 -8.20
CA LYS A 198 2.86 -5.63 -7.64
C LYS A 198 2.43 -4.84 -6.41
N GLY A 199 1.13 -4.80 -6.09
CA GLY A 199 0.59 -3.89 -5.08
C GLY A 199 1.13 -2.47 -5.26
N ASN A 200 1.79 -1.95 -4.22
CA ASN A 200 2.39 -0.62 -4.23
C ASN A 200 3.89 -0.60 -4.61
N ALA A 201 4.47 -1.74 -5.01
CA ALA A 201 5.85 -1.78 -5.50
C ALA A 201 5.95 -1.10 -6.87
N GLN A 202 7.00 -0.29 -7.06
CA GLN A 202 7.20 0.50 -8.29
C GLN A 202 8.62 0.41 -8.86
N LYS A 203 9.62 0.08 -8.03
CA LYS A 203 11.04 0.15 -8.41
C LYS A 203 11.61 -1.24 -8.62
N PHE A 204 12.80 -1.49 -8.08
CA PHE A 204 13.54 -2.72 -8.25
C PHE A 204 12.74 -3.94 -7.77
N ALA A 205 12.71 -4.95 -8.62
CA ALA A 205 12.15 -6.25 -8.30
C ALA A 205 12.90 -7.36 -9.04
N LYS A 206 12.84 -8.57 -8.48
CA LYS A 206 13.51 -9.75 -9.00
C LYS A 206 12.62 -10.97 -8.83
N ILE A 207 12.38 -11.72 -9.89
CA ILE A 207 11.98 -13.13 -9.79
C ILE A 207 13.25 -13.97 -9.88
N GLU A 208 13.38 -14.96 -9.02
CA GLU A 208 14.43 -15.98 -9.10
C GLU A 208 13.81 -17.36 -8.91
N GLU A 209 13.98 -18.24 -9.90
CA GLU A 209 13.50 -19.63 -9.86
C GLU A 209 14.63 -20.64 -10.04
N ASP A 210 14.64 -21.66 -9.18
CA ASP A 210 15.48 -22.84 -9.29
C ASP A 210 14.89 -23.81 -10.31
N VAL A 211 15.69 -24.12 -11.33
CA VAL A 211 15.34 -25.02 -12.42
C VAL A 211 16.04 -26.37 -12.21
N PRO A 212 15.37 -27.52 -12.43
CA PRO A 212 16.01 -28.83 -12.30
C PRO A 212 17.24 -28.99 -13.20
N GLU A 213 18.22 -29.81 -12.78
CA GLU A 213 19.42 -30.07 -13.56
C GLU A 213 19.13 -30.62 -14.96
N GLY A 214 19.89 -30.15 -15.95
CA GLY A 214 19.79 -30.57 -17.34
C GLY A 214 18.71 -29.86 -18.16
N PHE A 215 17.83 -29.09 -17.51
CA PHE A 215 16.92 -28.21 -18.23
C PHE A 215 17.61 -26.92 -18.66
N THR A 216 17.20 -26.39 -19.81
CA THR A 216 17.53 -25.03 -20.25
C THR A 216 16.30 -24.12 -20.22
N ALA A 217 16.51 -22.81 -20.14
CA ALA A 217 15.44 -21.83 -20.09
C ALA A 217 15.66 -20.68 -21.08
N GLU A 218 14.59 -20.28 -21.78
CA GLU A 218 14.58 -19.19 -22.76
C GLU A 218 13.44 -18.21 -22.46
N ALA A 219 13.70 -16.90 -22.57
CA ALA A 219 12.68 -15.88 -22.34
C ALA A 219 11.58 -15.94 -23.42
N LEU A 220 10.32 -15.72 -23.03
CA LEU A 220 9.18 -15.56 -23.94
C LEU A 220 8.57 -14.15 -23.84
N GLU A 221 8.07 -13.79 -22.66
CA GLU A 221 7.51 -12.46 -22.35
C GLU A 221 8.14 -11.98 -21.05
N THR A 222 8.82 -10.84 -21.07
CA THR A 222 9.59 -10.36 -19.92
C THR A 222 9.01 -9.11 -19.28
N LYS A 223 8.06 -8.42 -19.92
CA LYS A 223 7.49 -7.14 -19.46
C LYS A 223 8.59 -6.19 -18.96
N ASP A 224 9.52 -5.87 -19.87
CA ASP A 224 10.67 -4.97 -19.63
C ASP A 224 11.73 -5.47 -18.65
N ALA A 225 11.63 -6.72 -18.16
CA ALA A 225 12.67 -7.30 -17.33
C ALA A 225 13.91 -7.69 -18.15
N VAL A 226 15.07 -7.60 -17.50
CA VAL A 226 16.27 -8.31 -17.96
C VAL A 226 16.14 -9.77 -17.54
N PHE A 227 16.09 -10.66 -18.54
CA PHE A 227 16.07 -12.10 -18.32
C PHE A 227 17.49 -12.67 -18.31
N THR A 228 17.77 -13.57 -17.36
CA THR A 228 19.00 -14.37 -17.37
C THR A 228 18.71 -15.79 -16.95
N PHE A 229 19.41 -16.75 -17.57
CA PHE A 229 19.48 -18.12 -17.12
C PHE A 229 20.95 -18.51 -16.93
N LYS A 230 21.33 -18.78 -15.69
CA LYS A 230 22.71 -19.18 -15.34
C LYS A 230 22.68 -19.99 -14.06
N ASP A 231 23.55 -20.99 -13.95
CA ASP A 231 23.70 -21.83 -12.76
C ASP A 231 22.37 -22.49 -12.35
N GLN A 232 21.61 -22.98 -13.34
CA GLN A 232 20.24 -23.53 -13.18
C GLN A 232 19.23 -22.60 -12.49
N LYS A 233 19.46 -21.28 -12.59
CA LYS A 233 18.54 -20.26 -12.06
C LYS A 233 18.02 -19.37 -13.15
N VAL A 234 16.70 -19.29 -13.26
CA VAL A 234 15.99 -18.28 -14.05
C VAL A 234 15.87 -17.02 -13.22
N LYS A 235 16.21 -15.87 -13.80
CA LYS A 235 16.00 -14.56 -13.17
C LYS A 235 15.35 -13.58 -14.12
N PHE A 236 14.34 -12.90 -13.62
CA PHE A 236 13.81 -11.67 -14.21
C PHE A 236 14.20 -10.52 -13.28
N LEU A 237 14.85 -9.48 -13.81
CA LEU A 237 15.27 -8.32 -13.03
C LEU A 237 14.66 -7.03 -13.61
N TRP A 238 13.92 -6.32 -12.78
CA TRP A 238 13.38 -4.99 -13.09
C TRP A 238 14.16 -3.92 -12.34
N MET A 239 14.51 -2.85 -13.05
CA MET A 239 14.93 -1.58 -12.43
C MET A 239 13.71 -0.77 -11.98
N ASN A 240 12.67 -0.78 -12.79
CA ASN A 240 11.34 -0.28 -12.47
C ASN A 240 10.31 -1.35 -12.87
N LEU A 241 9.35 -1.60 -11.99
CA LEU A 241 8.26 -2.53 -12.29
C LEU A 241 7.33 -1.91 -13.36
N PRO A 242 6.66 -2.74 -14.19
CA PRO A 242 5.67 -2.29 -15.15
C PRO A 242 4.59 -1.41 -14.49
N ALA A 243 3.99 -0.49 -15.26
CA ALA A 243 2.93 0.38 -14.76
C ALA A 243 1.68 -0.42 -14.34
N ASP A 244 1.39 -1.51 -15.04
CA ASP A 244 0.25 -2.38 -14.79
C ASP A 244 0.28 -2.94 -13.35
N PRO A 245 -0.81 -2.85 -12.58
CA PRO A 245 -0.87 -3.38 -11.21
C PRO A 245 -0.70 -4.91 -11.17
N ARG A 246 -1.02 -5.59 -12.28
CA ARG A 246 -0.81 -7.00 -12.50
C ARG A 246 -0.22 -7.21 -13.88
N PHE A 247 0.79 -8.04 -13.99
CA PHE A 247 1.41 -8.35 -15.28
C PHE A 247 1.89 -9.81 -15.31
N LEU A 248 2.01 -10.33 -16.53
CA LEU A 248 2.47 -11.68 -16.81
C LEU A 248 3.88 -11.64 -17.37
N VAL A 249 4.73 -12.52 -16.86
CA VAL A 249 5.97 -12.91 -17.52
C VAL A 249 5.98 -14.40 -17.79
N SER A 250 6.74 -14.82 -18.80
CA SER A 250 6.86 -16.22 -19.15
C SER A 250 8.21 -16.56 -19.74
N TYR A 251 8.58 -17.81 -19.55
CA TYR A 251 9.77 -18.41 -20.15
C TYR A 251 9.47 -19.85 -20.56
N LYS A 252 10.22 -20.32 -21.55
CA LYS A 252 10.22 -21.69 -22.05
C LYS A 252 11.25 -22.49 -21.26
N LEU A 253 10.88 -23.66 -20.77
CA LEU A 253 11.75 -24.69 -20.25
C LEU A 253 11.91 -25.80 -21.29
N ILE A 254 13.14 -26.26 -21.50
CA ILE A 254 13.45 -27.34 -22.43
C ILE A 254 14.13 -28.44 -21.63
N ALA A 255 13.52 -29.63 -21.60
CA ALA A 255 14.09 -30.81 -20.95
C ALA A 255 15.19 -31.43 -21.83
N PRO A 256 16.18 -32.10 -21.22
CA PRO A 256 17.24 -32.77 -21.95
C PRO A 256 16.70 -33.95 -22.76
N ASP A 257 17.28 -34.17 -23.95
CA ASP A 257 16.86 -35.22 -24.90
C ASP A 257 16.78 -36.61 -24.26
N GLY A 258 15.74 -37.37 -24.63
CA GLY A 258 15.56 -38.77 -24.23
C GLY A 258 14.95 -39.01 -22.84
N LYS A 259 14.58 -37.97 -22.10
CA LYS A 259 13.76 -38.11 -20.88
C LYS A 259 12.29 -37.83 -21.22
N GLY A 260 11.45 -38.87 -21.19
CA GLY A 260 9.97 -38.73 -21.27
C GLY A 260 9.40 -37.90 -20.11
N ASP A 261 8.07 -37.77 -19.98
CA ASP A 261 7.36 -36.93 -18.99
C ASP A 261 8.12 -36.72 -17.67
N VAL A 262 8.92 -35.65 -17.60
CA VAL A 262 9.68 -35.28 -16.41
C VAL A 262 8.80 -34.38 -15.57
N THR A 263 8.55 -34.75 -14.31
CA THR A 263 7.86 -33.86 -13.37
C THR A 263 8.70 -32.60 -13.12
N VAL A 264 8.23 -31.47 -13.63
CA VAL A 264 8.90 -30.17 -13.49
C VAL A 264 8.65 -29.61 -12.09
N SER A 265 9.59 -29.84 -11.17
CA SER A 265 9.57 -29.24 -9.83
C SER A 265 10.36 -27.93 -9.81
N LEU A 266 9.65 -26.81 -9.75
CA LEU A 266 10.24 -25.48 -9.65
C LEU A 266 10.05 -24.91 -8.24
N ARG A 267 11.02 -24.14 -7.76
CA ARG A 267 10.91 -23.32 -6.55
C ARG A 267 11.42 -21.94 -6.88
N GLY A 268 10.84 -20.90 -6.30
CA GLY A 268 11.29 -19.57 -6.62
C GLY A 268 10.77 -18.53 -5.66
N THR A 269 11.37 -17.36 -5.75
CA THR A 269 11.07 -16.21 -4.91
C THR A 269 10.83 -14.97 -5.76
N PHE A 270 9.92 -14.11 -5.30
CA PHE A 270 9.76 -12.76 -5.80
C PHE A 270 10.29 -11.78 -4.75
N SER A 271 11.30 -11.00 -5.12
CA SER A 271 11.90 -9.98 -4.28
C SER A 271 11.56 -8.59 -4.82
N TYR A 272 11.23 -7.63 -3.96
CA TYR A 272 10.88 -6.28 -4.40
C TYR A 272 11.25 -5.24 -3.34
N LEU A 273 11.46 -3.99 -3.78
CA LEU A 273 11.63 -2.86 -2.88
C LEU A 273 10.28 -2.25 -2.50
N LEU A 274 10.08 -2.08 -1.19
CA LEU A 274 9.02 -1.26 -0.63
C LEU A 274 9.65 -0.18 0.25
N GLY A 275 9.61 1.07 -0.23
CA GLY A 275 10.50 2.11 0.30
C GLY A 275 11.96 1.76 0.01
N ASP A 276 12.79 1.70 1.06
CA ASP A 276 14.21 1.32 1.00
C ASP A 276 14.48 -0.14 1.44
N ALA A 277 13.44 -0.89 1.81
CA ALA A 277 13.57 -2.25 2.31
C ALA A 277 13.31 -3.30 1.20
N THR A 278 14.18 -4.30 1.11
CA THR A 278 13.95 -5.48 0.27
C THR A 278 13.03 -6.46 0.99
N ARG A 279 11.92 -6.81 0.34
CA ARG A 279 11.00 -7.87 0.76
C ARG A 279 11.15 -9.06 -0.18
N VAL A 280 10.99 -10.27 0.35
CA VAL A 280 11.08 -11.52 -0.40
C VAL A 280 9.86 -12.35 -0.04
N ILE A 281 9.15 -12.86 -1.05
CA ILE A 281 8.02 -13.77 -0.91
C ILE A 281 8.22 -14.99 -1.79
N ASP A 282 7.64 -16.12 -1.40
CA ASP A 282 7.68 -17.33 -2.20
C ASP A 282 6.72 -17.25 -3.39
N ILE A 283 7.12 -17.88 -4.50
CA ILE A 283 6.27 -18.06 -5.67
C ILE A 283 5.37 -19.26 -5.41
N ILE A 284 4.05 -19.04 -5.47
CA ILE A 284 3.06 -20.08 -5.21
C ILE A 284 2.66 -20.72 -6.53
N GLN A 285 2.85 -22.04 -6.66
CA GLN A 285 2.37 -22.78 -7.83
C GLN A 285 0.87 -23.09 -7.71
N LYS A 286 0.13 -22.89 -8.80
CA LYS A 286 -1.30 -23.18 -8.92
C LYS A 286 -1.63 -23.81 -10.25
N ASP A 287 -2.56 -24.77 -10.21
CA ASP A 287 -3.14 -25.38 -11.40
C ASP A 287 -4.27 -24.51 -11.93
N VAL A 288 -3.90 -23.41 -12.60
CA VAL A 288 -4.82 -22.41 -13.15
C VAL A 288 -4.28 -21.91 -14.49
N ASP A 289 -5.15 -21.66 -15.47
CA ASP A 289 -4.74 -21.02 -16.72
C ASP A 289 -4.70 -19.49 -16.56
N LEU A 290 -3.51 -18.93 -16.46
CA LEU A 290 -3.33 -17.49 -16.22
C LEU A 290 -3.63 -16.59 -17.43
N THR A 291 -3.99 -17.15 -18.60
CA THR A 291 -4.23 -16.35 -19.82
C THR A 291 -5.55 -15.59 -19.85
N ASN A 292 -6.59 -16.10 -19.17
CA ASN A 292 -7.96 -15.57 -19.23
C ASN A 292 -8.65 -15.58 -17.86
N ILE A 293 -7.97 -15.14 -16.80
CA ILE A 293 -8.55 -15.11 -15.46
C ILE A 293 -9.28 -13.79 -15.18
N ASP A 294 -10.52 -13.91 -14.70
CA ASP A 294 -11.24 -12.82 -14.03
C ASP A 294 -10.45 -12.37 -12.78
N PRO A 295 -10.04 -11.08 -12.70
CA PRO A 295 -9.35 -10.51 -11.54
C PRO A 295 -9.96 -10.86 -10.18
N ALA A 296 -11.30 -11.02 -10.09
CA ALA A 296 -12.00 -11.34 -8.85
C ALA A 296 -11.87 -12.83 -8.46
N ALA A 297 -11.83 -13.74 -9.43
CA ALA A 297 -11.66 -15.18 -9.19
C ALA A 297 -10.26 -15.50 -8.64
N LEU A 298 -9.24 -14.76 -9.09
CA LEU A 298 -7.87 -14.89 -8.59
C LEU A 298 -7.72 -14.41 -7.14
N ASP A 299 -8.31 -13.28 -6.81
CA ASP A 299 -8.27 -12.73 -5.44
C ASP A 299 -8.96 -13.67 -4.44
N GLY A 300 -10.06 -14.31 -4.84
CA GLY A 300 -10.72 -15.37 -4.06
C GLY A 300 -9.85 -16.61 -3.84
N LEU A 301 -9.14 -17.07 -4.88
CA LEU A 301 -8.18 -18.18 -4.78
C LEU A 301 -7.02 -17.85 -3.83
N MET A 302 -6.50 -16.62 -3.88
CA MET A 302 -5.38 -16.18 -3.03
C MET A 302 -5.79 -16.03 -1.57
N SER A 303 -7.02 -15.55 -1.30
CA SER A 303 -7.57 -15.45 0.06
C SER A 303 -7.75 -16.81 0.75
N SER A 304 -7.85 -17.91 -0.01
CA SER A 304 -7.97 -19.27 0.54
C SER A 304 -6.63 -19.93 0.89
N THR A 305 -5.51 -19.30 0.50
CA THR A 305 -4.15 -19.87 0.61
C THR A 305 -3.21 -19.09 1.52
N LEU A 306 -3.70 -18.00 2.12
CA LEU A 306 -3.03 -17.37 3.27
C LEU A 306 -3.25 -18.27 4.50
N PRO A 307 -2.21 -18.61 5.26
CA PRO A 307 -2.30 -19.65 6.27
C PRO A 307 -3.21 -19.24 7.44
N GLY A 308 -4.40 -19.84 7.49
CA GLY A 308 -4.97 -20.29 8.77
C GLY A 308 -4.08 -21.41 9.31
N HIS A 309 -3.59 -21.27 10.54
CA HIS A 309 -2.82 -22.32 11.21
C HIS A 309 -3.70 -23.55 11.45
N GLU A 310 -3.67 -24.52 10.54
CA GLU A 310 -4.01 -25.91 10.85
C GLU A 310 -2.73 -26.74 10.78
N ALA A 311 -2.34 -27.25 11.94
CA ALA A 311 -1.19 -28.14 12.10
C ALA A 311 -1.68 -29.57 11.92
N ASP A 312 -1.47 -30.14 10.72
CA ASP A 312 -1.59 -31.57 10.53
C ASP A 312 -0.28 -32.28 10.92
N ILE A 313 -0.43 -33.11 11.96
CA ILE A 313 0.56 -34.02 12.49
C ILE A 313 0.64 -35.22 11.53
N ILE A 314 1.80 -35.46 10.92
CA ILE A 314 2.09 -36.76 10.30
C ILE A 314 3.20 -37.43 11.11
N SER A 315 2.82 -38.53 11.76
CA SER A 315 3.67 -39.42 12.54
C SER A 315 4.13 -40.62 11.72
N GLY A 316 5.36 -41.07 11.99
CA GLY A 316 5.86 -42.44 11.79
C GLY A 316 6.52 -42.67 10.42
N PHE A 317 7.56 -43.47 10.27
CA PHE A 317 8.35 -44.34 11.15
C PHE A 317 9.62 -44.67 10.34
N THR A 318 10.79 -44.67 10.96
CA THR A 318 12.07 -45.02 10.30
C THR A 318 12.29 -46.53 10.31
N GLY A 319 12.56 -47.12 9.14
CA GLY A 319 13.01 -48.51 9.00
C GLY A 319 14.51 -48.66 9.27
N TYR A 320 14.83 -49.78 9.91
CA TYR A 320 16.14 -50.25 10.39
C TYR A 320 17.31 -50.14 9.39
N SER A 321 18.50 -49.80 9.89
CA SER A 321 19.78 -50.29 9.35
C SER A 321 20.65 -50.84 10.49
N GLU A 322 21.01 -52.11 10.36
CA GLU A 322 21.92 -52.88 11.21
C GLU A 322 23.36 -52.33 11.17
N GLY A 323 24.02 -52.28 12.33
CA GLY A 323 25.49 -52.24 12.41
C GLY A 323 26.07 -50.99 13.08
N GLY A 324 26.16 -51.00 14.41
CA GLY A 324 26.96 -50.06 15.18
C GLY A 324 27.29 -50.64 16.57
N VAL A 325 28.57 -50.71 16.91
CA VAL A 325 29.11 -51.32 18.13
C VAL A 325 28.84 -50.43 19.35
N ASP A 326 28.32 -51.02 20.42
CA ASP A 326 28.03 -50.33 21.69
C ASP A 326 29.31 -49.90 22.43
N ILE A 327 29.40 -48.62 22.77
CA ILE A 327 30.35 -48.08 23.74
C ILE A 327 29.56 -47.84 25.04
N PRO A 328 29.95 -48.42 26.19
CA PRO A 328 29.21 -48.20 27.43
C PRO A 328 29.38 -46.75 27.91
N ILE A 329 28.27 -46.00 27.91
CA ILE A 329 28.18 -44.65 28.48
C ILE A 329 27.56 -44.79 29.87
N GLU A 330 28.28 -44.34 30.90
CA GLU A 330 27.78 -44.29 32.27
C GLU A 330 26.81 -43.11 32.43
N TYR A 331 25.53 -43.39 32.64
CA TYR A 331 24.49 -42.37 32.77
C TYR A 331 24.45 -41.81 34.18
N LYS A 332 24.90 -40.55 34.37
CA LYS A 332 24.45 -39.75 35.51
C LYS A 332 23.05 -39.21 35.24
N THR A 333 22.08 -39.60 36.07
CA THR A 333 20.72 -39.04 36.04
C THR A 333 20.79 -37.57 36.44
N ILE A 334 20.53 -36.67 35.50
CA ILE A 334 20.24 -35.27 35.78
C ILE A 334 18.74 -35.19 36.07
N GLU A 335 18.35 -34.80 37.28
CA GLU A 335 16.94 -34.58 37.60
C GLU A 335 16.35 -33.53 36.64
N ASP A 336 15.35 -33.96 35.88
CA ASP A 336 14.69 -33.19 34.84
C ASP A 336 13.90 -32.03 35.49
N LYS A 337 14.46 -30.82 35.47
CA LYS A 337 13.63 -29.62 35.67
C LYS A 337 12.64 -29.55 34.52
N PRO A 338 11.32 -29.39 34.77
CA PRO A 338 10.31 -29.44 33.73
C PRO A 338 10.66 -28.45 32.60
N LYS A 339 10.92 -28.99 31.40
CA LYS A 339 11.12 -28.20 30.19
C LYS A 339 9.90 -27.31 29.99
N ARG A 340 10.09 -26.02 30.20
CA ARG A 340 9.07 -25.00 30.04
C ARG A 340 8.60 -25.05 28.59
N LYS A 341 7.34 -25.45 28.36
CA LYS A 341 6.69 -25.39 27.04
C LYS A 341 7.01 -24.04 26.41
N VAL A 342 7.72 -24.05 25.27
CA VAL A 342 8.01 -22.83 24.51
C VAL A 342 6.66 -22.25 24.11
N LYS A 343 6.33 -21.07 24.63
CA LYS A 343 5.11 -20.36 24.22
C LYS A 343 5.25 -20.06 22.72
N PRO A 344 4.15 -20.14 21.93
CA PRO A 344 4.16 -19.68 20.55
C PRO A 344 4.77 -18.27 20.49
N GLY A 345 5.72 -18.07 19.57
CA GLY A 345 6.34 -16.76 19.36
C GLY A 345 5.27 -15.72 19.06
N PHE A 346 5.40 -14.53 19.65
CA PHE A 346 4.52 -13.41 19.33
C PHE A 346 4.86 -12.92 17.92
N ASP A 347 3.88 -12.92 17.02
CA ASP A 347 4.03 -12.38 15.67
C ASP A 347 4.18 -10.85 15.72
N MET A 348 5.40 -10.40 15.39
CA MET A 348 5.78 -8.99 15.40
C MET A 348 5.52 -8.31 14.05
N GLU A 349 5.39 -9.08 12.96
CA GLU A 349 5.21 -8.56 11.60
C GLU A 349 4.16 -7.46 11.54
N PRO A 350 2.91 -7.63 12.00
CA PRO A 350 1.86 -6.62 11.85
C PRO A 350 2.19 -5.26 12.48
N PHE A 351 3.15 -5.21 13.40
CA PHE A 351 3.56 -4.01 14.11
C PHE A 351 4.86 -3.40 13.60
N MET A 352 5.54 -3.99 12.61
CA MET A 352 6.77 -3.42 12.10
C MET A 352 6.52 -2.05 11.44
N LEU A 353 7.44 -1.12 11.68
CA LEU A 353 7.44 0.22 11.12
C LEU A 353 7.71 0.13 9.62
N MET A 354 6.79 0.67 8.82
CA MET A 354 7.00 0.78 7.39
C MET A 354 7.76 2.06 7.05
N PRO A 355 8.67 1.99 6.05
CA PRO A 355 9.36 3.17 5.55
C PRO A 355 8.35 4.10 4.85
N GLU A 356 8.39 5.39 5.18
CA GLU A 356 7.59 6.41 4.50
C GLU A 356 8.49 7.30 3.63
N LYS A 357 7.94 7.86 2.55
CA LYS A 357 8.67 8.75 1.64
C LYS A 357 8.86 10.15 2.26
N GLY A 358 10.02 10.73 1.99
CA GLY A 358 10.42 12.05 2.45
C GLY A 358 10.82 12.09 3.92
N VAL A 359 10.99 13.29 4.45
CA VAL A 359 11.30 13.50 5.87
C VAL A 359 10.02 13.40 6.70
N TYR A 360 10.08 12.65 7.80
CA TYR A 360 9.02 12.54 8.77
C TYR A 360 9.56 12.29 10.18
N TYR A 361 8.76 12.65 11.18
CA TYR A 361 9.08 12.54 12.59
C TYR A 361 8.15 11.53 13.27
N ARG A 362 8.67 10.82 14.26
CA ARG A 362 7.90 9.92 15.13
C ARG A 362 8.27 10.15 16.59
N VAL A 363 7.37 9.82 17.52
CA VAL A 363 7.66 9.90 18.96
C VAL A 363 7.98 8.50 19.47
N GLN A 364 9.24 8.27 19.82
CA GLN A 364 9.69 7.01 20.41
C GLN A 364 9.29 6.97 21.89
N VAL A 365 8.65 5.89 22.29
CA VAL A 365 8.04 5.71 23.62
C VAL A 365 8.63 4.57 24.42
N ALA A 366 9.38 3.66 23.78
CA ALA A 366 10.13 2.62 24.46
C ALA A 366 11.26 2.09 23.56
N ALA A 367 12.26 1.49 24.19
CA ALA A 367 13.24 0.66 23.49
C ALA A 367 13.72 -0.47 24.41
N GLY A 368 14.06 -1.63 23.84
CA GLY A 368 14.65 -2.74 24.59
C GLY A 368 15.33 -3.76 23.70
N HIS A 369 16.18 -4.60 24.28
CA HIS A 369 16.86 -5.70 23.57
C HIS A 369 15.97 -6.93 23.34
N LYS A 370 14.76 -6.95 23.91
CA LYS A 370 13.79 -8.02 23.72
C LYS A 370 12.48 -7.45 23.19
N PRO A 371 11.79 -8.16 22.28
CA PRO A 371 10.50 -7.73 21.80
C PRO A 371 9.47 -7.74 22.94
N ILE A 372 8.56 -6.77 22.93
CA ILE A 372 7.44 -6.69 23.86
C ILE A 372 6.15 -6.99 23.10
N ASN A 373 5.19 -7.63 23.76
CA ASN A 373 3.84 -7.71 23.24
C ASN A 373 3.22 -6.31 23.33
N ILE A 374 3.15 -5.61 22.20
CA ILE A 374 2.80 -4.18 22.11
C ILE A 374 1.44 -3.91 22.73
N LYS A 375 0.40 -4.67 22.32
CA LYS A 375 -0.96 -4.55 22.84
C LYS A 375 -0.98 -4.66 24.36
N ARG A 376 -0.33 -5.67 24.93
CA ARG A 376 -0.31 -5.88 26.39
C ARG A 376 0.53 -4.83 27.11
N TYR A 377 1.69 -4.47 26.57
CA TYR A 377 2.63 -3.58 27.23
C TYR A 377 2.05 -2.17 27.33
N PHE A 378 1.64 -1.59 26.21
CA PHE A 378 1.24 -0.19 26.10
C PHE A 378 -0.16 0.12 26.65
N ASN A 379 -1.07 -0.87 26.67
CA ASN A 379 -2.34 -0.73 27.39
C ASN A 379 -2.14 -0.39 28.88
N ARG A 380 -1.10 -0.93 29.53
CA ARG A 380 -0.79 -0.61 30.95
C ARG A 380 -0.31 0.82 31.17
N TYR A 381 0.21 1.45 30.12
CA TYR A 381 0.67 2.85 30.13
C TYR A 381 -0.40 3.83 29.62
N ASN A 382 -1.63 3.36 29.39
CA ASN A 382 -2.73 4.14 28.83
C ASN A 382 -2.44 4.73 27.44
N ILE A 383 -1.56 4.08 26.66
CA ILE A 383 -1.38 4.42 25.24
C ILE A 383 -2.45 3.70 24.44
N LYS A 384 -3.29 4.49 23.78
CA LYS A 384 -4.32 4.01 22.85
C LYS A 384 -3.95 4.20 21.37
N TYR A 385 -2.79 4.77 21.11
CA TYR A 385 -2.30 5.08 19.76
C TYR A 385 -1.63 3.87 19.12
N ASP A 386 -1.56 3.87 17.78
CA ASP A 386 -0.85 2.85 17.01
C ASP A 386 0.67 2.94 17.25
N VAL A 387 1.23 1.86 17.81
CA VAL A 387 2.66 1.76 18.13
C VAL A 387 3.32 0.84 17.11
N ARG A 388 4.37 1.36 16.47
CA ARG A 388 5.17 0.64 15.48
C ARG A 388 6.54 0.28 16.02
N THR A 389 7.09 -0.83 15.53
CA THR A 389 8.39 -1.37 15.94
C THR A 389 9.41 -1.25 14.82
N GLU A 390 10.58 -0.71 15.16
CA GLU A 390 11.77 -0.81 14.32
C GLU A 390 12.85 -1.62 15.02
N ILE A 391 13.69 -2.29 14.24
CA ILE A 391 14.89 -2.97 14.73
C ILE A 391 16.09 -2.17 14.27
N HIS A 392 16.90 -1.71 15.22
CA HIS A 392 18.09 -0.94 14.92
C HIS A 392 19.22 -1.30 15.88
N ALA A 393 20.33 -1.82 15.35
CA ALA A 393 21.51 -2.24 16.13
C ALA A 393 21.15 -3.17 17.31
N GLY A 394 20.27 -4.15 17.09
CA GLY A 394 19.83 -5.11 18.12
C GLY A 394 18.86 -4.55 19.16
N TRP A 395 18.35 -3.32 18.96
CA TRP A 395 17.28 -2.74 19.77
C TRP A 395 15.95 -2.81 19.04
N TYR A 396 14.93 -3.30 19.74
CA TYR A 396 13.53 -3.08 19.37
C TYR A 396 13.12 -1.73 19.91
N LYS A 397 12.85 -0.79 19.01
CA LYS A 397 12.39 0.56 19.36
C LYS A 397 10.93 0.70 18.96
N TYR A 398 10.16 1.38 19.80
CA TYR A 398 8.72 1.51 19.66
C TYR A 398 8.36 2.97 19.52
N SER A 399 7.66 3.33 18.45
CA SER A 399 7.33 4.72 18.14
C SER A 399 5.91 4.88 17.65
N ILE A 400 5.33 6.03 18.00
CA ILE A 400 3.96 6.43 17.70
C ILE A 400 4.04 7.64 16.78
N GLY A 401 3.08 7.77 15.86
CA GLY A 401 3.00 8.97 15.03
C GLY A 401 3.80 8.87 13.75
N SER A 402 3.30 9.51 12.70
CA SER A 402 4.14 9.99 11.60
C SER A 402 3.75 11.43 11.33
N PHE A 403 4.68 12.35 11.57
CA PHE A 403 4.46 13.80 11.50
C PHE A 403 5.35 14.39 10.44
N LYS A 404 4.83 15.32 9.63
CA LYS A 404 5.64 16.03 8.63
C LYS A 404 6.36 17.23 9.23
N GLU A 405 5.81 17.81 10.29
CA GLU A 405 6.45 18.91 11.01
C GLU A 405 7.03 18.47 12.36
N TYR A 406 8.21 18.98 12.69
CA TYR A 406 8.85 18.74 13.99
C TYR A 406 7.99 19.27 15.14
N LYS A 407 7.32 20.41 14.94
CA LYS A 407 6.44 21.02 15.96
C LYS A 407 5.30 20.08 16.34
N GLU A 408 4.66 19.43 15.37
CA GLU A 408 3.57 18.47 15.62
C GLU A 408 4.05 17.27 16.43
N ALA A 409 5.20 16.69 16.06
CA ALA A 409 5.79 15.58 16.82
C ALA A 409 6.15 15.98 18.25
N ARG A 410 6.67 17.20 18.44
CA ARG A 410 7.00 17.76 19.75
C ARG A 410 5.74 18.00 20.59
N ASP A 411 4.70 18.60 20.01
CA ASP A 411 3.43 18.86 20.69
C ASP A 411 2.75 17.54 21.07
N PHE A 412 2.80 16.54 20.20
CA PHE A 412 2.31 15.20 20.49
C PHE A 412 3.11 14.49 21.61
N ARG A 413 4.43 14.65 21.64
CA ARG A 413 5.26 14.17 22.76
C ARG A 413 4.82 14.81 24.09
N ILE A 414 4.56 16.11 24.11
CA ILE A 414 4.06 16.81 25.30
C ILE A 414 2.69 16.28 25.70
N LEU A 415 1.79 16.05 24.74
CA LEU A 415 0.50 15.42 24.98
C LEU A 415 0.67 14.05 25.65
N LEU A 416 1.57 13.20 25.15
CA LEU A 416 1.86 11.90 25.75
C LEU A 416 2.36 12.03 27.19
N TRP A 417 3.27 12.97 27.47
CA TRP A 417 3.77 13.23 28.82
C TRP A 417 2.67 13.67 29.79
N ASN A 418 1.69 14.43 29.31
CA ASN A 418 0.62 14.97 30.14
C ASN A 418 -0.56 13.99 30.33
N THR A 419 -0.75 13.04 29.41
CA THR A 419 -1.95 12.17 29.36
C THR A 419 -1.66 10.69 29.66
N THR A 420 -0.38 10.31 29.72
CA THR A 420 0.04 8.91 29.91
C THR A 420 1.07 8.80 31.03
N LYS A 421 1.44 7.56 31.39
CA LYS A 421 2.49 7.29 32.39
C LYS A 421 3.91 7.37 31.83
N ILE A 422 4.07 7.76 30.56
CA ILE A 422 5.36 7.84 29.88
C ILE A 422 5.86 9.28 29.98
N ASN A 423 7.06 9.46 30.50
CA ASN A 423 7.69 10.77 30.71
C ASN A 423 9.08 10.88 30.05
N ASP A 424 9.53 9.83 29.37
CA ASP A 424 10.83 9.70 28.70
C ASP A 424 10.71 9.61 27.18
N ALA A 425 9.50 9.77 26.63
CA ALA A 425 9.28 9.79 25.19
C ALA A 425 10.05 10.94 24.50
N PHE A 426 10.59 10.72 23.31
CA PHE A 426 11.32 11.73 22.55
C PHE A 426 11.06 11.67 21.04
N VAL A 427 11.29 12.79 20.36
CA VAL A 427 11.10 12.90 18.91
C VAL A 427 12.28 12.27 18.18
N THR A 428 11.95 11.55 17.12
CA THR A 428 12.87 10.83 16.24
C THR A 428 12.55 11.20 14.81
N ALA A 429 13.54 11.15 13.92
CA ALA A 429 13.37 11.57 12.53
C ALA A 429 13.84 10.52 11.54
N TYR A 430 13.23 10.54 10.37
CA TYR A 430 13.43 9.59 9.30
C TYR A 430 13.42 10.32 7.97
N ASN A 431 14.14 9.80 6.99
CA ASN A 431 14.10 10.22 5.60
C ASN A 431 14.03 8.97 4.72
N ASN A 432 12.94 8.83 3.95
CA ASN A 432 12.69 7.66 3.10
C ASN A 432 12.72 6.30 3.83
N GLY A 433 12.41 6.29 5.14
CA GLY A 433 12.48 5.09 5.97
C GLY A 433 13.78 4.90 6.71
N SER A 434 14.84 5.60 6.30
CA SER A 434 16.13 5.57 6.98
C SER A 434 16.12 6.55 8.15
N ARG A 435 16.57 6.10 9.32
CA ARG A 435 16.63 6.94 10.52
C ARG A 435 17.74 7.98 10.39
N ILE A 436 17.40 9.24 10.64
CA ILE A 436 18.32 10.39 10.62
C ILE A 436 18.23 11.15 11.95
N THR A 437 19.18 12.04 12.19
CA THR A 437 19.09 12.95 13.34
C THR A 437 17.98 13.98 13.13
N VAL A 438 17.40 14.47 14.23
CA VAL A 438 16.39 15.54 14.15
C VAL A 438 17.00 16.80 13.54
N GLN A 439 18.27 17.09 13.82
CA GLN A 439 18.98 18.23 13.24
C GLN A 439 19.09 18.12 11.71
N GLU A 440 19.49 16.96 11.18
CA GLU A 440 19.52 16.72 9.73
C GLU A 440 18.13 16.88 9.11
N ALA A 441 17.10 16.35 9.76
CA ALA A 441 15.72 16.47 9.29
C ALA A 441 15.25 17.94 9.21
N LEU A 442 15.54 18.74 10.24
CA LEU A 442 15.25 20.17 10.25
C LEU A 442 16.01 20.92 9.15
N MET A 443 17.27 20.57 8.89
CA MET A 443 18.05 21.14 7.79
C MET A 443 17.47 20.79 6.42
N ILE A 444 17.09 19.53 6.18
CA ILE A 444 16.50 19.08 4.91
C ILE A 444 15.17 19.78 4.63
N THR A 445 14.35 19.96 5.67
CA THR A 445 13.00 20.51 5.58
C THR A 445 12.92 22.02 5.76
N ASN A 446 14.03 22.67 6.12
CA ASN A 446 14.09 24.08 6.50
C ASN A 446 13.11 24.44 7.64
N GLN A 447 12.96 23.54 8.61
CA GLN A 447 12.08 23.72 9.78
C GLN A 447 12.85 24.22 11.01
N MET A 448 12.15 24.90 11.91
CA MET A 448 12.73 25.46 13.13
C MET A 448 12.74 24.47 14.29
N TRP A 449 13.78 24.54 15.13
CA TRP A 449 13.79 23.82 16.40
C TRP A 449 12.91 24.54 17.43
N TYR A 450 11.91 23.83 17.94
CA TYR A 450 11.10 24.25 19.08
C TYR A 450 11.55 23.52 20.35
N ARG A 451 11.78 24.28 21.44
CA ARG A 451 12.11 23.71 22.76
C ARG A 451 10.91 23.02 23.38
#